data_AF-A0A9P6WZF1-F1
#
_entry.id   AF-A0A9P6WZF1-F1
#
_cell.length_a   1.000
_cell.length_b   1.000
_cell.length_c   1.000
_cell.angle_alpha   90.00
_cell.angle_beta   90.00
_cell.angle_gamma   90.00
#
_symmetry.space_group_name_H-M   'P 1'
#
loop_
_entity.id
_entity.type
_entity.pdbx_description
1 polymer ?
#
loop_
_entity_poly.entity_id
_entity_poly.type
_entity_poly.pdbx_seq_one_letter_code
_entity_poly.pdbx_strand_id
1 'polypeptide(L)'
;MLLKYINFFLLFVIGLVAAANRGTQQVPGLGKRKQAILKNGGGVWDLAIAMLESDKMMTDYPYGDNKSGDSANFGIFKQNWFMLRTSTSQFRGQPARNSNNGAILNKKLRYDIKARQESQKFYGADKWFGGHRNGESGLNNPYTQDITNYKNAINWIHDQLVKDKKYLSDDTRFWVDVVAI
;
A
#
# COMPACT_ATOMS: atom_id res chain seq x y z
N MET A 1 54.04 37.42 4.61
CA MET A 1 53.07 36.33 4.37
C MET A 1 52.01 36.39 5.45
N LEU A 2 50.80 36.83 5.10
CA LEU A 2 49.68 37.01 6.04
C LEU A 2 48.69 35.85 5.83
N LEU A 3 48.75 34.81 6.67
CA LEU A 3 47.83 33.68 6.58
C LEU A 3 46.56 34.01 7.40
N LYS A 4 45.48 34.34 6.69
CA LYS A 4 44.15 34.55 7.28
C LYS A 4 43.56 33.20 7.69
N TYR A 5 43.21 33.04 8.96
CA TYR A 5 42.44 31.91 9.47
C TYR A 5 40.99 32.03 8.98
N ILE A 6 40.58 31.09 8.13
CA ILE A 6 39.20 30.94 7.67
C ILE A 6 38.47 30.07 8.70
N ASN A 7 37.55 30.67 9.46
CA ASN A 7 36.63 29.96 10.33
C ASN A 7 35.60 29.21 9.48
N PHE A 8 35.66 27.88 9.53
CA PHE A 8 34.68 27.01 8.90
C PHE A 8 33.46 26.87 9.84
N PHE A 9 32.40 27.64 9.59
CA PHE A 9 31.11 27.43 10.24
C PHE A 9 30.41 26.24 9.59
N LEU A 10 30.37 25.10 10.29
CA LEU A 10 29.60 23.93 9.89
C LEU A 10 28.13 24.15 10.28
N LEU A 11 27.30 24.58 9.32
CA LEU A 11 25.85 24.65 9.49
C LEU A 11 25.25 23.24 9.36
N PHE A 12 24.92 22.63 10.50
CA PHE A 12 24.04 21.45 10.54
C PHE A 12 22.61 21.89 10.21
N VAL A 13 22.18 21.67 8.96
CA VAL A 13 20.77 21.79 8.60
C VAL A 13 20.06 20.53 9.09
N ILE A 14 19.39 20.63 10.24
CA ILE A 14 18.44 19.61 10.67
C ILE A 14 17.19 19.80 9.80
N GLY A 15 17.01 18.94 8.79
CA GLY A 15 15.77 18.88 8.04
C GLY A 15 14.64 18.39 8.94
N LEU A 16 13.75 19.30 9.35
CA LEU A 16 12.48 18.94 9.98
C LEU A 16 11.59 18.27 8.92
N VAL A 17 11.59 16.94 8.89
CA VAL A 17 10.53 16.19 8.20
C VAL A 17 9.27 16.36 9.06
N ALA A 18 8.29 17.12 8.57
CA ALA A 18 6.99 17.21 9.21
C ALA A 18 6.42 15.79 9.37
N ALA A 19 6.07 15.40 10.59
CA ALA A 19 5.49 14.09 10.83
C ALA A 19 4.16 13.97 10.06
N ALA A 20 4.01 12.94 9.23
CA ALA A 20 2.76 12.71 8.50
C ALA A 20 1.58 12.59 9.50
N ASN A 21 0.45 13.22 9.17
CA ASN A 21 -0.77 13.19 9.96
C ASN A 21 -1.27 11.75 10.08
N ARG A 22 -1.53 11.28 11.30
CA ARG A 22 -1.84 9.87 11.59
C ARG A 22 -2.59 9.72 12.90
N GLY A 23 -3.27 8.60 13.09
CA GLY A 23 -3.99 8.34 14.32
C GLY A 23 -4.69 6.99 14.38
N THR A 24 -5.65 6.91 15.29
CA THR A 24 -6.52 5.75 15.48
C THR A 24 -7.98 6.14 15.40
N GLN A 25 -8.82 5.25 14.88
CA GLN A 25 -10.28 5.38 14.96
C GLN A 25 -10.93 4.02 15.22
N GLN A 26 -12.09 4.00 15.87
CA GLN A 26 -12.88 2.77 16.03
C GLN A 26 -13.77 2.59 14.79
N VAL A 27 -13.66 1.42 14.17
CA VAL A 27 -14.46 1.03 13.00
C VAL A 27 -15.23 -0.24 13.34
N PRO A 28 -16.52 -0.14 13.70
CA PRO A 28 -17.32 -1.28 14.10
C PRO A 28 -17.26 -2.44 13.10
N GLY A 29 -16.89 -3.62 13.58
CA GLY A 29 -16.78 -4.85 12.78
C GLY A 29 -15.45 -5.04 12.05
N LEU A 30 -14.51 -4.09 12.12
CA LEU A 30 -13.19 -4.21 11.49
C LEU A 30 -12.39 -5.39 12.06
N GLY A 31 -12.54 -5.71 13.33
CA GLY A 31 -11.89 -6.85 13.98
C GLY A 31 -12.26 -8.18 13.33
N LYS A 32 -13.55 -8.39 13.05
CA LYS A 32 -14.03 -9.56 12.29
C LYS A 32 -13.44 -9.56 10.87
N ARG A 33 -13.30 -8.39 10.25
CA ARG A 33 -12.72 -8.27 8.91
C ARG A 33 -11.22 -8.59 8.89
N LYS A 34 -10.44 -8.11 9.86
CA LYS A 34 -9.03 -8.48 10.04
C LYS A 34 -8.87 -10.00 10.15
N GLN A 35 -9.69 -10.64 10.98
CA GLN A 35 -9.70 -12.08 11.13
C GLN A 35 -10.08 -12.83 9.84
N ALA A 36 -10.99 -12.28 9.03
CA ALA A 36 -11.32 -12.86 7.74
C ALA A 36 -10.12 -12.82 6.76
N ILE A 37 -9.35 -11.73 6.75
CA ILE A 37 -8.13 -11.59 5.92
C ILE A 37 -7.08 -12.61 6.37
N LEU A 38 -6.80 -12.68 7.68
CA LEU A 38 -5.82 -13.63 8.24
C LEU A 38 -6.20 -15.09 7.92
N LYS A 39 -7.47 -15.46 8.07
CA LYS A 39 -7.98 -16.81 7.75
C LYS A 39 -7.94 -17.15 6.25
N ASN A 40 -7.90 -16.14 5.37
CA ASN A 40 -7.80 -16.33 3.92
C ASN A 40 -6.35 -16.30 3.41
N GLY A 41 -5.36 -16.40 4.30
CA GLY A 41 -3.94 -16.49 3.96
C GLY A 41 -3.19 -15.15 4.00
N GLY A 42 -3.83 -14.08 4.48
CA GLY A 42 -3.17 -12.80 4.72
C GLY A 42 -2.31 -12.83 5.98
N GLY A 43 -1.23 -12.07 5.98
CA GLY A 43 -0.43 -11.75 7.16
C GLY A 43 -0.70 -10.35 7.70
N VAL A 44 0.03 -9.97 8.75
CA VAL A 44 -0.06 -8.62 9.33
C VAL A 44 0.35 -7.53 8.33
N TRP A 45 1.29 -7.85 7.44
CA TRP A 45 1.68 -6.97 6.34
C TRP A 45 0.53 -6.70 5.36
N ASP A 46 -0.24 -7.73 5.00
CA ASP A 46 -1.41 -7.57 4.14
C ASP A 46 -2.49 -6.71 4.84
N LEU A 47 -2.69 -6.89 6.16
CA LEU A 47 -3.58 -6.03 6.94
C LEU A 47 -3.15 -4.56 6.88
N ALA A 48 -1.86 -4.27 7.04
CA ALA A 48 -1.35 -2.90 7.02
C ALA A 48 -1.60 -2.19 5.69
N ILE A 49 -1.37 -2.88 4.56
CA ILE A 49 -1.66 -2.36 3.21
C ILE A 49 -3.17 -2.10 3.07
N ALA A 50 -4.01 -3.09 3.34
CA ALA A 50 -5.47 -2.95 3.18
C ALA A 50 -6.06 -1.88 4.10
N MET A 51 -5.47 -1.67 5.28
CA MET A 51 -5.88 -0.66 6.26
C MET A 51 -5.63 0.76 5.78
N LEU A 52 -4.55 0.99 5.03
CA LEU A 52 -4.28 2.27 4.40
C LEU A 52 -5.27 2.53 3.24
N GLU A 53 -5.57 1.51 2.45
CA GLU A 53 -6.37 1.64 1.22
C GLU A 53 -7.86 1.91 1.44
N SER A 54 -8.43 1.44 2.56
CA SER A 54 -9.80 1.79 2.95
C SER A 54 -10.05 1.61 4.45
N ASP A 55 -11.02 2.38 4.95
CA ASP A 55 -11.39 2.38 6.37
C ASP A 55 -11.88 1.02 6.88
N LYS A 56 -12.54 0.24 6.01
CA LYS A 56 -13.17 -1.03 6.35
C LYS A 56 -12.47 -2.25 5.74
N MET A 57 -11.38 -2.06 4.97
CA MET A 57 -10.72 -3.12 4.19
C MET A 57 -11.71 -3.88 3.27
N MET A 58 -12.59 -3.14 2.61
CA MET A 58 -13.66 -3.66 1.74
C MET A 58 -13.48 -3.18 0.30
N THR A 59 -14.32 -3.68 -0.59
CA THR A 59 -14.32 -3.34 -2.02
C THR A 59 -15.62 -2.64 -2.42
N ASP A 60 -16.13 -1.78 -1.54
CA ASP A 60 -17.34 -0.97 -1.69
C ASP A 60 -17.07 0.43 -2.27
N TYR A 61 -15.82 0.70 -2.66
CA TYR A 61 -15.45 1.87 -3.44
C TYR A 61 -15.98 1.79 -4.89
N PRO A 62 -16.08 2.92 -5.62
CA PRO A 62 -16.55 2.93 -7.01
C PRO A 62 -15.80 1.92 -7.88
N TYR A 63 -16.48 1.33 -8.85
CA TYR A 63 -15.87 0.29 -9.69
C TYR A 63 -14.57 0.78 -10.33
N GLY A 64 -13.50 -0.02 -10.21
CA GLY A 64 -12.18 0.33 -10.72
C GLY A 64 -11.54 1.53 -10.03
N ASP A 65 -12.08 2.02 -8.90
CA ASP A 65 -11.74 3.30 -8.27
C ASP A 65 -11.88 4.48 -9.24
N ASN A 66 -12.94 4.44 -10.08
CA ASN A 66 -13.20 5.36 -11.19
C ASN A 66 -12.08 5.41 -12.26
N LYS A 67 -11.23 4.39 -12.32
CA LYS A 67 -10.17 4.23 -13.31
C LYS A 67 -10.49 3.06 -14.26
N SER A 68 -9.83 3.04 -15.42
CA SER A 68 -10.00 2.03 -16.46
C SER A 68 -8.66 1.54 -17.00
N GLY A 69 -8.68 0.44 -17.77
CA GLY A 69 -7.47 -0.15 -18.35
C GLY A 69 -6.47 -0.52 -17.27
N ASP A 70 -5.20 -0.21 -17.50
CA ASP A 70 -4.08 -0.54 -16.61
C ASP A 70 -4.15 0.15 -15.24
N SER A 71 -4.88 1.26 -15.14
CA SER A 71 -5.07 2.01 -13.88
C SER A 71 -6.26 1.52 -13.04
N ALA A 72 -7.14 0.66 -13.59
CA ALA A 72 -8.30 0.18 -12.85
C ALA A 72 -7.89 -0.58 -11.58
N ASN A 73 -8.46 -0.22 -10.43
CA ASN A 73 -8.13 -0.81 -9.14
C ASN A 73 -9.14 -1.89 -8.69
N PHE A 74 -8.63 -3.00 -8.17
CA PHE A 74 -9.43 -4.12 -7.67
C PHE A 74 -8.93 -4.66 -6.33
N GLY A 75 -9.83 -5.32 -5.59
CA GLY A 75 -9.52 -5.94 -4.32
C GLY A 75 -9.42 -4.94 -3.16
N ILE A 76 -9.15 -5.47 -1.97
CA ILE A 76 -9.05 -4.70 -0.72
C ILE A 76 -7.78 -3.86 -0.67
N PHE A 77 -6.80 -4.18 -1.52
CA PHE A 77 -5.54 -3.45 -1.64
C PHE A 77 -5.59 -2.40 -2.75
N LYS A 78 -6.69 -2.28 -3.50
CA LYS A 78 -6.78 -1.44 -4.71
C LYS A 78 -5.66 -1.72 -5.72
N GLN A 79 -5.36 -3.00 -5.96
CA GLN A 79 -4.32 -3.40 -6.92
C GLN A 79 -4.67 -2.93 -8.34
N ASN A 80 -3.78 -2.18 -8.99
CA ASN A 80 -4.00 -1.75 -10.37
C ASN A 80 -3.85 -2.92 -11.37
N TRP A 81 -4.61 -2.86 -12.47
CA TRP A 81 -4.64 -3.92 -13.47
C TRP A 81 -3.28 -4.18 -14.12
N PHE A 82 -2.45 -3.14 -14.30
CA PHE A 82 -1.10 -3.31 -14.83
C PHE A 82 -0.27 -4.26 -13.95
N MET A 83 -0.21 -4.04 -12.65
CA MET A 83 0.50 -4.92 -11.72
C MET A 83 -0.09 -6.33 -11.75
N LEU A 84 -1.42 -6.46 -11.75
CA LEU A 84 -2.10 -7.76 -11.81
C LEU A 84 -1.70 -8.55 -13.07
N ARG A 85 -1.85 -7.97 -14.25
CA ARG A 85 -1.66 -8.66 -15.54
C ARG A 85 -0.20 -8.91 -15.92
N THR A 86 0.75 -8.36 -15.16
CA THR A 86 2.19 -8.51 -15.43
C THR A 86 2.87 -9.46 -14.44
N SER A 87 2.34 -9.60 -13.22
CA SER A 87 3.04 -10.24 -12.12
C SER A 87 2.28 -11.33 -11.36
N THR A 88 1.01 -11.57 -11.68
CA THR A 88 0.19 -12.57 -10.97
C THR A 88 -0.17 -13.74 -11.87
N SER A 89 -0.13 -14.96 -11.33
CA SER A 89 -0.39 -16.19 -12.11
C SER A 89 -1.78 -16.19 -12.75
N GLN A 90 -2.77 -15.58 -12.10
CA GLN A 90 -4.16 -15.56 -12.56
C GLN A 90 -4.38 -14.66 -13.80
N PHE A 91 -3.61 -13.58 -13.93
CA PHE A 91 -3.85 -12.55 -14.96
C PHE A 91 -2.67 -12.33 -15.91
N ARG A 92 -1.53 -12.98 -15.69
CA ARG A 92 -0.31 -12.76 -16.46
C ARG A 92 -0.54 -12.90 -17.96
N GLY A 93 -0.13 -11.89 -18.72
CA GLY A 93 -0.21 -11.88 -20.19
C GLY A 93 -1.54 -11.39 -20.75
N GLN A 94 -2.53 -11.07 -19.91
CA GLN A 94 -3.76 -10.44 -20.39
C GLN A 94 -3.51 -8.99 -20.85
N PRO A 95 -4.27 -8.49 -21.83
CA PRO A 95 -4.14 -7.11 -22.31
C PRO A 95 -4.82 -6.10 -21.37
N ALA A 96 -4.43 -4.83 -21.45
CA ALA A 96 -4.99 -3.73 -20.65
C ALA A 96 -6.52 -3.61 -20.79
N ARG A 97 -7.06 -3.80 -22.00
CA ARG A 97 -8.51 -3.77 -22.29
C ARG A 97 -9.34 -4.81 -21.53
N ASN A 98 -8.70 -5.82 -20.95
CA ASN A 98 -9.37 -6.88 -20.19
C ASN A 98 -9.40 -6.59 -18.68
N SER A 99 -9.21 -5.33 -18.25
CA SER A 99 -9.18 -4.95 -16.83
C SER A 99 -10.38 -5.43 -16.03
N ASN A 100 -11.56 -5.56 -16.66
CA ASN A 100 -12.76 -6.08 -16.00
C ASN A 100 -12.60 -7.50 -15.42
N ASN A 101 -11.65 -8.30 -15.91
CA ASN A 101 -11.32 -9.60 -15.36
C ASN A 101 -10.78 -9.51 -13.92
N GLY A 102 -10.17 -8.39 -13.54
CA GLY A 102 -9.71 -8.11 -12.18
C GLY A 102 -10.85 -8.00 -11.16
N ALA A 103 -12.09 -7.74 -11.59
CA ALA A 103 -13.25 -7.60 -10.69
C ALA A 103 -13.58 -8.86 -9.88
N ILE A 104 -13.05 -10.03 -10.27
CA ILE A 104 -13.16 -11.25 -9.47
C ILE A 104 -12.53 -11.09 -8.08
N LEU A 105 -11.49 -10.24 -7.94
CA LEU A 105 -10.81 -9.98 -6.67
C LEU A 105 -11.71 -9.26 -5.66
N ASN A 106 -12.67 -8.47 -6.13
CA ASN A 106 -13.69 -7.83 -5.28
C ASN A 106 -14.62 -8.86 -4.61
N LYS A 107 -14.72 -10.08 -5.16
CA LYS A 107 -15.62 -11.13 -4.69
C LYS A 107 -14.89 -12.28 -3.99
N LYS A 108 -13.59 -12.44 -4.21
CA LYS A 108 -12.81 -13.61 -3.79
C LYS A 108 -11.56 -13.18 -3.02
N LEU A 109 -11.73 -12.99 -1.71
CA LEU A 109 -10.67 -12.51 -0.81
C LEU A 109 -9.37 -13.33 -0.89
N ARG A 110 -9.46 -14.67 -0.92
CA ARG A 110 -8.28 -15.53 -1.06
C ARG A 110 -7.52 -15.32 -2.37
N TYR A 111 -8.23 -14.99 -3.46
CA TYR A 111 -7.60 -14.72 -4.76
C TYR A 111 -6.91 -13.36 -4.74
N ASP A 112 -7.56 -12.36 -4.14
CA ASP A 112 -7.02 -11.01 -3.95
C ASP A 112 -5.70 -11.01 -3.16
N ILE A 113 -5.70 -11.66 -2.00
CA ILE A 113 -4.50 -11.82 -1.14
C ILE A 113 -3.38 -12.53 -1.90
N LYS A 114 -3.71 -13.66 -2.56
CA LYS A 114 -2.73 -14.42 -3.34
C LYS A 114 -2.13 -13.58 -4.47
N ALA A 115 -2.94 -12.85 -5.22
CA ALA A 115 -2.49 -11.98 -6.31
C ALA A 115 -1.52 -10.91 -5.79
N ARG A 116 -1.83 -10.27 -4.67
CA ARG A 116 -0.96 -9.25 -4.06
C ARG A 116 0.39 -9.83 -3.62
N GLN A 117 0.36 -10.99 -2.96
CA GLN A 117 1.56 -11.70 -2.52
C GLN A 117 2.43 -12.17 -3.69
N GLU A 118 1.83 -12.72 -4.76
CA GLU A 118 2.54 -13.08 -5.99
C GLU A 118 3.17 -11.86 -6.65
N SER A 119 2.43 -10.76 -6.75
CA SER A 119 2.90 -9.51 -7.34
C SER A 119 4.13 -8.95 -6.62
N GLN A 120 4.06 -8.89 -5.27
CA GLN A 120 5.22 -8.42 -4.48
C GLN A 120 6.41 -9.38 -4.59
N LYS A 121 6.16 -10.70 -4.63
CA LYS A 121 7.23 -11.69 -4.83
C LYS A 121 7.90 -11.54 -6.20
N PHE A 122 7.14 -11.27 -7.25
CA PHE A 122 7.65 -11.12 -8.61
C PHE A 122 8.53 -9.86 -8.76
N TYR A 123 8.05 -8.73 -8.27
CA TYR A 123 8.77 -7.45 -8.42
C TYR A 123 9.85 -7.20 -7.35
N GLY A 124 9.73 -7.84 -6.19
CA GLY A 124 10.42 -7.40 -4.97
C GLY A 124 9.71 -6.20 -4.33
N ALA A 125 9.96 -5.98 -3.03
CA ALA A 125 9.19 -5.04 -2.22
C ALA A 125 9.22 -3.59 -2.74
N ASP A 126 10.41 -3.05 -3.04
CA ASP A 126 10.53 -1.65 -3.46
C ASP A 126 9.85 -1.38 -4.80
N LYS A 127 10.10 -2.22 -5.80
CA LYS A 127 9.41 -2.10 -7.10
C LYS A 127 7.93 -2.33 -6.94
N TRP A 128 7.48 -3.30 -6.14
CA TRP A 128 6.07 -3.50 -5.90
C TRP A 128 5.41 -2.25 -5.33
N PHE A 129 6.02 -1.57 -4.36
CA PHE A 129 5.49 -0.31 -3.85
C PHE A 129 5.39 0.76 -4.93
N GLY A 130 6.44 0.93 -5.74
CA GLY A 130 6.41 1.89 -6.84
C GLY A 130 5.31 1.57 -7.85
N GLY A 131 5.22 0.31 -8.26
CA GLY A 131 4.22 -0.16 -9.23
C GLY A 131 2.79 -0.16 -8.70
N HIS A 132 2.61 -0.50 -7.43
CA HIS A 132 1.31 -0.46 -6.75
C HIS A 132 0.81 0.98 -6.67
N ARG A 133 1.70 1.89 -6.25
CA ARG A 133 1.39 3.30 -6.08
C ARG A 133 1.16 4.00 -7.42
N ASN A 134 2.10 3.91 -8.35
CA ASN A 134 2.12 4.75 -9.56
C ASN A 134 2.29 3.96 -10.88
N GLY A 135 1.78 2.72 -10.91
CA GLY A 135 1.77 1.88 -12.10
C GLY A 135 3.15 1.67 -12.72
N GLU A 136 3.19 1.53 -14.05
CA GLU A 136 4.45 1.31 -14.78
C GLU A 136 5.50 2.40 -14.52
N SER A 137 5.08 3.67 -14.38
CA SER A 137 5.99 4.77 -14.11
C SER A 137 6.67 4.63 -12.74
N GLY A 138 5.94 4.19 -11.72
CA GLY A 138 6.49 3.94 -10.40
C GLY A 138 7.35 2.69 -10.32
N LEU A 139 7.12 1.66 -11.17
CA LEU A 139 8.07 0.54 -11.31
C LEU A 139 9.45 1.02 -11.78
N ASN A 140 9.46 1.97 -12.70
CA ASN A 140 10.69 2.51 -13.29
C ASN A 140 11.38 3.54 -12.38
N ASN A 141 10.65 4.13 -11.43
CA ASN A 141 11.19 5.05 -10.43
C ASN A 141 10.58 4.80 -9.03
N PRO A 142 10.99 3.72 -8.33
CA PRO A 142 10.33 3.28 -7.11
C PRO A 142 10.70 4.08 -5.85
N TYR A 143 11.53 5.12 -5.98
CA TYR A 143 12.08 5.88 -4.86
C TYR A 143 11.69 7.36 -4.88
N THR A 144 10.59 7.72 -5.56
CA THR A 144 10.03 9.07 -5.45
C THR A 144 9.59 9.36 -4.01
N GLN A 145 9.48 10.64 -3.67
CA GLN A 145 9.02 11.05 -2.34
C GLN A 145 7.59 10.54 -2.05
N ASP A 146 6.71 10.55 -3.06
CA ASP A 146 5.34 10.03 -2.94
C ASP A 146 5.31 8.53 -2.59
N ILE A 147 6.07 7.72 -3.32
CA ILE A 147 6.18 6.27 -3.06
C ILE A 147 6.81 6.01 -1.69
N THR A 148 7.81 6.80 -1.32
CA THR A 148 8.45 6.71 0.00
C THR A 148 7.47 7.05 1.12
N ASN A 149 6.65 8.09 0.96
CA ASN A 149 5.62 8.46 1.94
C ASN A 149 4.57 7.35 2.09
N TYR A 150 4.09 6.78 0.98
CA TYR A 150 3.16 5.66 0.98
C TYR A 150 3.75 4.41 1.68
N LYS A 151 5.00 4.05 1.37
CA LYS A 151 5.71 2.94 2.02
C LYS A 151 5.89 3.17 3.53
N ASN A 152 6.27 4.37 3.94
CA ASN A 152 6.45 4.74 5.34
C ASN A 152 5.12 4.72 6.13
N ALA A 153 4.02 5.10 5.49
CA ALA A 153 2.68 5.00 6.09
C ALA A 153 2.32 3.55 6.42
N ILE A 154 2.53 2.63 5.46
CA ILE A 154 2.25 1.19 5.66
C ILE A 154 3.16 0.58 6.73
N ASN A 155 4.46 0.91 6.72
CA ASN A 155 5.37 0.49 7.78
C ASN A 155 4.90 0.95 9.15
N TRP A 156 4.49 2.22 9.28
CA TRP A 156 4.00 2.73 10.56
C TRP A 156 2.72 2.01 11.02
N ILE A 157 1.77 1.75 10.12
CA ILE A 157 0.56 0.97 10.43
C ILE A 157 0.92 -0.45 10.87
N HIS A 158 1.83 -1.11 10.15
CA HIS A 158 2.33 -2.43 10.50
C HIS A 158 2.94 -2.42 11.91
N ASP A 159 3.79 -1.45 12.22
CA ASP A 159 4.40 -1.29 13.54
C ASP A 159 3.36 -1.10 14.64
N GLN A 160 2.22 -0.47 14.35
CA GLN A 160 1.13 -0.36 15.33
C GLN A 160 0.42 -1.70 15.53
N LEU A 161 0.14 -2.43 14.45
CA LEU A 161 -0.55 -3.72 14.49
C LEU A 161 0.24 -4.78 15.27
N VAL A 162 1.58 -4.75 15.22
CA VAL A 162 2.43 -5.74 15.90
C VAL A 162 2.73 -5.40 17.37
N LYS A 163 2.41 -4.19 17.84
CA LYS A 163 2.64 -3.78 19.25
C LYS A 163 1.82 -4.60 20.25
N ASP A 164 0.62 -5.02 19.87
CA ASP A 164 -0.29 -5.77 20.73
C ASP A 164 -1.19 -6.67 19.88
N LYS A 165 -1.25 -7.95 20.22
CA LYS A 165 -2.05 -8.95 19.48
C LYS A 165 -3.54 -8.58 19.43
N LYS A 166 -4.05 -7.79 20.39
CA LYS A 166 -5.45 -7.34 20.35
C LYS A 166 -5.78 -6.58 19.06
N TYR A 167 -4.81 -5.85 18.50
CA TYR A 167 -5.01 -5.05 17.29
C TYR A 167 -5.23 -5.89 16.04
N LEU A 168 -4.98 -7.20 16.10
CA LEU A 168 -5.27 -8.13 15.01
C LEU A 168 -6.73 -8.61 15.02
N SER A 169 -7.50 -8.32 16.07
CA SER A 169 -8.87 -8.80 16.26
C SER A 169 -9.87 -7.75 16.75
N ASP A 170 -9.41 -6.58 17.20
CA ASP A 170 -10.27 -5.48 17.62
C ASP A 170 -10.69 -4.57 16.45
N ASP A 171 -11.55 -3.60 16.76
CA ASP A 171 -12.10 -2.65 15.80
C ASP A 171 -11.22 -1.39 15.59
N THR A 172 -10.01 -1.36 16.14
CA THR A 172 -9.09 -0.24 16.01
C THR A 172 -8.49 -0.19 14.61
N ARG A 173 -8.73 0.90 13.88
CA ARG A 173 -7.99 1.24 12.65
C ARG A 173 -6.86 2.20 12.98
N PHE A 174 -5.67 1.92 12.48
CA PHE A 174 -4.57 2.88 12.37
C PHE A 174 -4.59 3.51 10.99
N TRP A 175 -4.42 4.83 10.91
CA TRP A 175 -4.47 5.55 9.65
C TRP A 175 -3.33 6.55 9.55
N VAL A 176 -2.93 6.84 8.32
CA VAL A 176 -1.99 7.89 7.96
C VAL A 176 -2.59 8.62 6.77
N ASP A 177 -2.58 9.95 6.79
CA ASP A 177 -3.02 10.76 5.67
C ASP A 177 -1.97 10.70 4.56
N VAL A 178 -2.36 10.09 3.44
CA VAL A 178 -1.55 9.98 2.22
C VAL A 178 -2.43 10.45 1.08
N VAL A 179 -1.94 11.47 0.36
CA VAL A 179 -2.65 12.09 -0.76
C VAL A 179 -3.03 11.01 -1.80
N ALA A 180 -4.25 11.04 -2.32
CA ALA A 180 -4.68 10.13 -3.38
C ALA A 180 -4.06 10.50 -4.75
N ILE A 181 -3.87 9.51 -5.62
CA ILE A 181 -3.43 9.69 -7.02
C ILE A 181 -4.31 8.91 -8.01
#